data_AF-Q8VC90-F1
#
_entry.id   AF-Q8VC90-F1
#
_cell.length_a   1.000
_cell.length_b   1.000
_cell.length_c   1.000
_cell.angle_alpha   90.00
_cell.angle_beta   90.00
_cell.angle_gamma   90.00
#
_symmetry.space_group_name_H-M   'P 1'
#
loop_
_entity.id
_entity.type
_entity.pdbx_description
1 polymer ?
#
loop_
_entity_poly.entity_id
_entity_poly.type
_entity_poly.pdbx_seq_one_letter_code
_entity_poly.pdbx_strand_id
1 'polypeptide(L)'
;MALWPPLNSGMLVRTGHTVLTWGITLVLFLHDTELRQWEEQGELLLPLTFLLLVLSSLLLYLAVSLMDPGYVTTQPQPQGEPKEEQAAMVPQAVPLRRCRHCLVLQPLRARHCRDCRRCVRRYDHHCPWMENCVGERNHPLFVAYLALQLVVLLWGLCLAWSGLQFFQPWGLWLRSTGLLFTTFLLLSFFALVVALLLASHLYLVARNTTTWEFISSHRIAYLRQRTSNPFDRGPTRNLAHFFCGWPSGPWETLSAEEEEEGSSQVV
;
A
#
# COMPACT_ATOMS: atom_id res chain seq x y z
N MET A 1 17.22 -22.69 26.23
CA MET A 1 15.80 -22.27 26.34
C MET A 1 15.70 -20.84 25.82
N ALA A 2 15.07 -20.62 24.67
CA ALA A 2 14.56 -19.28 24.37
C ALA A 2 13.25 -19.15 25.15
N LEU A 3 13.26 -18.42 26.28
CA LEU A 3 12.13 -18.35 27.21
C LEU A 3 10.97 -17.48 26.71
N TRP A 4 11.12 -16.82 25.57
CA TRP A 4 10.02 -16.13 24.89
C TRP A 4 9.82 -16.69 23.49
N PRO A 5 8.56 -16.93 23.06
CA PRO A 5 8.29 -17.10 21.64
C PRO A 5 8.83 -15.86 20.91
N PRO A 6 9.42 -16.00 19.71
CA PRO A 6 9.89 -14.83 18.97
C PRO A 6 8.73 -13.86 18.84
N LEU A 7 8.93 -12.63 19.32
CA LEU A 7 7.96 -11.56 19.22
C LEU A 7 7.49 -11.51 17.76
N ASN A 8 6.18 -11.65 17.54
CA ASN A 8 5.60 -11.59 16.20
C ASN A 8 6.08 -10.29 15.53
N SER A 9 6.85 -10.38 14.44
CA SER A 9 7.43 -9.24 13.73
C SER A 9 6.37 -8.19 13.42
N GLY A 10 5.17 -8.64 13.06
CA GLY A 10 4.03 -7.77 12.84
C GLY A 10 3.56 -6.99 14.07
N MET A 11 3.61 -7.55 15.28
CA MET A 11 3.27 -6.81 16.50
C MET A 11 4.33 -5.76 16.81
N LEU A 12 5.61 -6.09 16.61
CA LEU A 12 6.72 -5.16 16.81
C LEU A 12 6.63 -3.97 15.86
N VAL A 13 6.44 -4.22 14.56
CA VAL A 13 6.34 -3.16 13.54
C VAL A 13 5.14 -2.25 13.81
N ARG A 14 3.96 -2.80 14.10
CA ARG A 14 2.76 -2.01 14.39
C ARG A 14 2.88 -1.19 15.68
N THR A 15 3.45 -1.77 16.73
CA THR A 15 3.75 -1.05 17.98
C THR A 15 4.74 0.07 17.74
N GLY A 16 5.83 -0.20 17.00
CA GLY A 16 6.84 0.80 16.66
C GLY A 16 6.25 1.97 15.86
N HIS A 17 5.43 1.69 14.84
CA HIS A 17 4.74 2.73 14.07
C HIS A 17 3.80 3.57 14.95
N THR A 18 3.04 2.92 15.84
CA THR A 18 2.10 3.58 16.76
C THR A 18 2.84 4.52 17.72
N VAL A 19 3.92 4.02 18.35
CA VAL A 19 4.75 4.79 19.28
C VAL A 19 5.42 5.96 18.57
N LEU A 20 5.95 5.75 17.36
CA LEU A 20 6.56 6.82 16.57
C LEU A 20 5.54 7.92 16.22
N THR A 21 4.34 7.53 15.79
CA THR A 21 3.27 8.46 15.41
C THR A 21 2.83 9.33 16.58
N TRP A 22 2.54 8.72 17.74
CA TRP A 22 2.18 9.47 18.95
C TRP A 22 3.35 10.25 19.53
N GLY A 23 4.58 9.73 19.44
CA GLY A 23 5.79 10.42 19.87
C GLY A 23 6.04 11.70 19.08
N ILE A 24 5.94 11.66 17.75
CA ILE A 24 6.04 12.85 16.88
C ILE A 24 4.94 13.85 17.22
N THR A 25 3.70 13.38 17.35
CA THR A 25 2.55 14.24 17.71
C THR A 25 2.80 14.94 19.04
N LEU A 26 3.28 14.22 20.05
CA LEU A 26 3.63 14.77 21.36
C LEU A 26 4.74 15.82 21.25
N VAL A 27 5.80 15.59 20.45
CA VAL A 27 6.86 16.58 20.25
C VAL A 27 6.30 17.90 19.71
N LEU A 28 5.33 17.87 18.79
CA LEU A 28 4.69 19.07 18.24
C LEU A 28 3.94 19.88 19.32
N PHE A 29 3.24 19.21 20.24
CA PHE A 29 2.59 19.86 21.39
C PHE A 29 3.57 20.33 22.47
N LEU A 30 4.74 19.68 22.61
CA LEU A 30 5.73 20.05 23.62
C LEU A 30 6.60 21.25 23.24
N HIS A 31 6.61 21.67 21.97
CA HIS A 31 7.37 22.82 21.51
C HIS A 31 6.44 23.95 21.06
N ASP A 32 6.97 25.17 20.98
CA ASP A 32 6.25 26.38 20.55
C ASP A 32 5.96 26.38 19.04
N THR A 33 5.23 25.36 18.58
CA THR A 33 4.66 25.28 17.23
C THR A 33 3.31 25.98 17.20
N GLU A 34 2.82 26.33 16.01
CA GLU A 34 1.45 26.86 15.85
C GLU A 34 0.39 25.97 16.51
N LEU A 35 0.58 24.63 16.50
CA LEU A 35 -0.31 23.68 17.15
C LEU A 35 -0.45 23.94 18.65
N ARG A 36 0.68 24.21 19.31
CA ARG A 36 0.73 24.54 20.74
C ARG A 36 0.19 25.94 21.01
N GLN A 37 0.51 26.91 20.15
CA GLN A 37 0.01 28.28 20.29
C GLN A 37 -1.50 28.35 20.21
N TRP A 38 -2.13 27.60 19.28
CA TRP A 38 -3.59 27.50 19.20
C TRP A 38 -4.18 26.86 20.46
N GLU A 39 -3.57 25.81 21.00
CA GLU A 39 -4.00 25.20 22.27
C GLU A 39 -3.93 26.19 23.44
N GLU A 40 -2.81 26.91 23.59
CA GLU A 40 -2.62 27.89 24.66
C GLU A 40 -3.57 29.10 24.55
N GLN A 41 -3.96 29.45 23.33
CA GLN A 41 -4.97 30.50 23.06
C GLN A 41 -6.42 30.00 23.27
N GLY A 42 -6.64 28.70 23.47
CA GLY A 42 -7.97 28.09 23.57
C GLY A 42 -8.66 27.81 22.23
N GLU A 43 -7.96 27.98 21.11
CA GLU A 43 -8.43 27.73 19.74
C GLU A 43 -8.32 26.23 19.41
N LEU A 44 -9.23 25.42 19.96
CA LEU A 44 -9.13 23.96 19.92
C LEU A 44 -9.48 23.31 18.56
N LEU A 45 -10.09 24.04 17.62
CA LEU A 45 -10.57 23.46 16.36
C LEU A 45 -9.42 22.83 15.54
N LEU A 46 -8.33 23.56 15.33
CA LEU A 46 -7.19 23.08 14.54
C LEU A 46 -6.40 21.97 15.26
N PRO A 47 -6.08 22.08 16.57
CA PRO A 47 -5.49 20.97 17.32
C PRO A 47 -6.32 19.69 17.30
N LEU A 48 -7.64 19.79 17.51
CA LEU A 48 -8.52 18.62 17.47
C LEU A 48 -8.63 18.03 16.06
N THR A 49 -8.63 18.87 15.03
CA THR A 49 -8.61 18.41 13.63
C THR A 49 -7.33 17.65 13.31
N PHE A 50 -6.17 18.18 13.72
CA PHE A 50 -4.88 17.51 13.54
C PHE A 50 -4.84 16.16 14.27
N LEU A 51 -5.27 16.13 15.55
CA LEU A 51 -5.37 14.89 16.33
C LEU A 51 -6.32 13.87 15.70
N LEU A 52 -7.46 14.30 15.15
CA LEU A 52 -8.40 13.42 14.45
C LEU A 52 -7.80 12.84 13.17
N LEU A 53 -7.04 13.62 12.41
CA LEU A 53 -6.34 13.13 11.21
C LEU A 53 -5.24 12.12 11.58
N VAL A 54 -4.45 12.40 12.62
CA VAL A 54 -3.43 11.47 13.14
C VAL A 54 -4.09 10.16 13.57
N LEU A 55 -5.17 10.23 14.37
CA LEU A 55 -5.91 9.06 14.82
C LEU A 55 -6.50 8.28 13.64
N SER A 56 -7.11 8.97 12.68
CA SER A 56 -7.71 8.36 11.49
C SER A 56 -6.65 7.67 10.62
N SER A 57 -5.47 8.29 10.45
CA SER A 57 -4.34 7.66 9.74
C SER A 57 -3.86 6.41 10.46
N LEU A 58 -3.74 6.45 11.80
CA LEU A 58 -3.34 5.30 12.60
C LEU A 58 -4.38 4.17 12.56
N LEU A 59 -5.67 4.48 12.65
CA LEU A 59 -6.75 3.51 12.54
C LEU A 59 -6.77 2.86 11.15
N LEU A 60 -6.55 3.63 10.09
CA LEU A 60 -6.48 3.10 8.73
C LEU A 60 -5.21 2.25 8.51
N TYR A 61 -4.06 2.65 9.06
CA TYR A 61 -2.85 1.82 9.11
C TYR A 61 -3.11 0.47 9.80
N LEU A 62 -3.73 0.49 10.98
CA LEU A 62 -4.07 -0.73 11.72
C LEU A 62 -5.06 -1.59 10.95
N ALA A 63 -6.10 -0.98 10.36
CA ALA A 63 -7.07 -1.68 9.54
C ALA A 63 -6.40 -2.40 8.36
N VAL A 64 -5.61 -1.69 7.54
CA VAL A 64 -4.93 -2.27 6.37
C VAL A 64 -3.90 -3.34 6.78
N SER A 65 -3.14 -3.08 7.84
CA SER A 65 -2.11 -4.00 8.31
C SER A 65 -2.69 -5.29 8.91
N LEU A 66 -3.91 -5.27 9.44
CA LEU A 66 -4.57 -6.44 10.04
C LEU A 66 -5.59 -7.11 9.09
N MET A 67 -5.97 -6.45 8.00
CA MET A 67 -6.95 -6.95 7.03
C MET A 67 -6.43 -8.14 6.23
N ASP A 68 -7.29 -9.11 5.93
CA ASP A 68 -7.01 -10.15 4.94
C ASP A 68 -6.82 -9.50 3.55
N PRO A 69 -5.63 -9.61 2.91
CA PRO A 69 -5.36 -9.01 1.62
C PRO A 69 -6.11 -9.69 0.45
N GLY A 70 -6.83 -10.78 0.71
CA GLY A 70 -7.48 -11.61 -0.29
C GLY A 70 -6.75 -12.92 -0.49
N TYR A 71 -6.46 -13.65 0.59
CA TYR A 71 -5.84 -14.97 0.47
C TYR A 71 -6.70 -15.93 -0.38
N VAL A 72 -6.04 -16.69 -1.25
CA VAL A 72 -6.68 -17.75 -2.03
C VAL A 72 -7.05 -18.87 -1.08
N THR A 73 -8.35 -19.08 -0.88
CA THR A 73 -8.88 -20.16 -0.07
C THR A 73 -8.65 -21.49 -0.77
N THR A 74 -8.14 -22.49 -0.04
CA THR A 74 -8.13 -23.89 -0.47
C THR A 74 -9.58 -24.38 -0.55
N GLN A 75 -10.24 -24.17 -1.68
CA GLN A 75 -11.32 -25.08 -2.00
C GLN A 75 -10.64 -26.40 -2.42
N PRO A 76 -10.94 -27.53 -1.78
CA PRO A 76 -10.59 -28.82 -2.35
C PRO A 76 -11.34 -28.92 -3.68
N GLN A 77 -10.68 -28.60 -4.80
CA GLN A 77 -11.18 -29.07 -6.08
C GLN A 77 -11.08 -30.61 -6.00
N PRO A 78 -12.18 -31.37 -6.15
CA PRO A 78 -12.05 -32.77 -6.49
C PRO A 78 -11.18 -32.85 -7.75
N GLN A 79 -10.46 -33.95 -7.96
CA GLN A 79 -9.57 -34.16 -9.11
C GLN A 79 -10.26 -34.11 -10.49
N GLY A 80 -11.51 -33.62 -10.57
CA GLY A 80 -12.22 -33.29 -11.80
C GLY A 80 -11.87 -31.88 -12.31
N GLU A 81 -12.01 -31.74 -13.61
CA GLU A 81 -11.69 -30.59 -14.46
C GLU A 81 -12.11 -29.22 -13.86
N PRO A 82 -11.40 -28.13 -14.19
CA PRO A 82 -11.72 -26.79 -13.70
C PRO A 82 -13.19 -26.48 -13.96
N LYS A 83 -13.93 -26.04 -12.93
CA LYS A 83 -15.29 -25.52 -13.10
C LYS A 83 -15.31 -24.59 -14.31
N GLU A 84 -16.18 -24.87 -15.27
CA GLU A 84 -16.33 -24.08 -16.50
C GLU A 84 -16.42 -22.58 -16.21
N GLU A 85 -16.99 -22.14 -15.08
CA GLU A 85 -17.02 -20.72 -14.67
C GLU A 85 -15.64 -20.07 -14.49
N GLN A 86 -14.64 -20.78 -13.95
CA GLN A 86 -13.27 -20.24 -13.81
C GLN A 86 -12.48 -20.35 -15.11
N ALA A 87 -12.81 -21.30 -15.97
CA ALA A 87 -12.18 -21.49 -17.28
C ALA A 87 -12.80 -20.60 -18.38
N ALA A 88 -14.07 -20.23 -18.27
CA ALA A 88 -14.78 -19.42 -19.26
C ALA A 88 -14.46 -17.92 -19.17
N MET A 89 -14.03 -17.44 -17.99
CA MET A 89 -13.71 -16.01 -17.78
C MET A 89 -12.27 -15.65 -18.16
N VAL A 90 -11.40 -16.64 -18.32
CA VAL A 90 -10.08 -16.48 -18.93
C VAL A 90 -10.25 -16.90 -20.38
N PRO A 91 -10.00 -16.05 -21.39
CA PRO A 91 -9.90 -16.52 -22.77
C PRO A 91 -9.01 -17.76 -22.75
N GLN A 92 -9.46 -18.88 -23.34
CA GLN A 92 -8.91 -20.24 -23.12
C GLN A 92 -7.39 -20.41 -23.40
N ALA A 93 -6.66 -19.35 -23.69
CA ALA A 93 -5.25 -19.30 -24.04
C ALA A 93 -4.26 -19.27 -22.85
N VAL A 94 -4.61 -18.83 -21.63
CA VAL A 94 -3.61 -18.70 -20.54
C VAL A 94 -3.74 -19.82 -19.50
N PRO A 95 -2.81 -20.80 -19.46
CA PRO A 95 -2.86 -21.86 -18.45
C PRO A 95 -2.63 -21.30 -17.04
N LEU A 96 -3.58 -21.58 -16.13
CA LEU A 96 -3.45 -21.25 -14.72
C LEU A 96 -2.33 -22.07 -14.07
N ARG A 97 -1.60 -21.45 -13.13
CA ARG A 97 -0.47 -22.09 -12.45
C ARG A 97 -0.92 -22.71 -11.13
N ARG A 98 -0.47 -23.93 -10.83
CA ARG A 98 -0.62 -24.53 -9.50
C ARG A 98 0.53 -24.07 -8.58
N CYS A 99 0.20 -23.56 -7.41
CA CYS A 99 1.19 -23.21 -6.40
C CYS A 99 1.78 -24.48 -5.77
N ARG A 100 3.11 -24.61 -5.77
CA ARG A 100 3.81 -25.77 -5.16
C ARG A 100 3.74 -25.82 -3.62
N HIS A 101 3.56 -24.67 -2.97
CA HIS A 101 3.52 -24.58 -1.50
C HIS A 101 2.09 -24.71 -0.94
N CYS A 102 1.12 -24.03 -1.56
CA CYS A 102 -0.27 -24.07 -1.11
C CYS A 102 -1.07 -25.21 -1.75
N LEU A 103 -0.56 -25.85 -2.81
CA LEU A 103 -1.23 -26.88 -3.60
C LEU A 103 -2.57 -26.45 -4.21
N VAL A 104 -2.81 -25.14 -4.33
CA VAL A 104 -3.99 -24.55 -4.97
C VAL A 104 -3.70 -24.13 -6.40
N LEU A 105 -4.71 -24.19 -7.26
CA LEU A 105 -4.70 -23.49 -8.54
C LEU A 105 -4.77 -21.99 -8.27
N GLN A 106 -3.79 -21.23 -8.76
CA GLN A 106 -3.75 -19.78 -8.57
C GLN A 106 -4.69 -19.12 -9.56
N PRO A 107 -5.67 -18.31 -9.11
CA PRO A 107 -6.37 -17.39 -10.00
C PRO A 107 -5.38 -16.52 -10.79
N LEU A 108 -5.81 -15.97 -11.91
CA LEU A 108 -4.99 -15.04 -12.68
C LEU A 108 -4.54 -13.88 -11.77
N ARG A 109 -3.30 -13.41 -11.93
CA ARG A 109 -2.68 -12.36 -11.09
C ARG A 109 -2.45 -12.72 -9.62
N ALA A 110 -2.79 -13.93 -9.17
CA ALA A 110 -2.45 -14.39 -7.82
C ALA A 110 -0.99 -14.87 -7.73
N ARG A 111 -0.36 -14.68 -6.56
CA ARG A 111 1.01 -15.12 -6.28
C ARG A 111 1.16 -15.62 -4.85
N HIS A 112 2.05 -16.60 -4.65
CA HIS A 112 2.45 -17.05 -3.32
C HIS A 112 3.43 -16.06 -2.71
N CYS A 113 3.05 -15.45 -1.58
CA CYS A 113 3.95 -14.67 -0.75
C CYS A 113 4.70 -15.61 0.19
N ARG A 114 6.04 -15.55 0.17
CA ARG A 114 6.88 -16.41 1.03
C ARG A 114 6.78 -16.02 2.50
N ASP A 115 6.67 -14.72 2.78
CA ASP A 115 6.60 -14.17 4.13
C ASP A 115 5.26 -14.53 4.80
N CYS A 116 4.14 -14.34 4.11
CA CYS A 116 2.81 -14.74 4.59
C CYS A 116 2.52 -16.24 4.42
N ARG A 117 3.36 -16.98 3.69
CA ARG A 117 3.21 -18.43 3.36
C ARG A 117 1.86 -18.81 2.76
N ARG A 118 1.23 -17.89 2.02
CA ARG A 118 -0.10 -18.08 1.41
C ARG A 118 -0.15 -17.43 0.03
N CYS A 119 -1.03 -17.94 -0.83
CA CYS A 119 -1.34 -17.27 -2.10
C CYS A 119 -2.29 -16.10 -1.85
N VAL A 120 -2.03 -14.97 -2.50
CA VAL A 120 -2.82 -13.73 -2.40
C VAL A 120 -3.39 -13.41 -3.79
N ARG A 121 -4.70 -13.15 -3.88
CA ARG A 121 -5.38 -12.69 -5.11
C ARG A 121 -4.91 -11.28 -5.47
N ARG A 122 -4.78 -11.01 -6.78
CA ARG A 122 -4.26 -9.75 -7.33
C ARG A 122 -3.06 -9.23 -6.52
N TYR A 123 -2.03 -10.07 -6.40
CA TYR A 123 -0.89 -9.78 -5.52
C TYR A 123 -0.14 -8.53 -6.01
N ASP A 124 0.04 -7.57 -5.09
CA ASP A 124 0.84 -6.39 -5.34
C ASP A 124 2.26 -6.57 -4.79
N HIS A 125 2.39 -6.61 -3.46
CA HIS A 125 3.65 -6.88 -2.77
C HIS A 125 3.39 -7.34 -1.33
N HIS A 126 4.44 -7.80 -0.65
CA HIS A 126 4.45 -7.91 0.81
C HIS A 126 5.06 -6.64 1.38
N CYS A 127 4.35 -5.92 2.25
CA CYS A 127 4.78 -4.64 2.79
C CYS A 127 5.43 -4.84 4.18
N PRO A 128 6.75 -4.65 4.34
CA PRO A 128 7.42 -4.79 5.64
C PRO A 128 6.95 -3.76 6.67
N TRP A 129 6.43 -2.61 6.23
CA TRP A 129 5.90 -1.57 7.13
C TRP A 129 4.56 -1.96 7.78
N MET A 130 3.86 -2.92 7.18
CA MET A 130 2.58 -3.43 7.65
C MET A 130 2.67 -4.86 8.14
N GLU A 131 3.76 -5.57 7.82
CA GLU A 131 3.91 -7.01 8.02
C GLU A 131 2.66 -7.76 7.52
N ASN A 132 2.21 -7.36 6.33
CA ASN A 132 1.04 -7.90 5.65
C ASN A 132 1.22 -7.76 4.12
N CYS A 133 0.54 -8.59 3.34
CA CYS A 133 0.48 -8.35 1.90
C CYS A 133 -0.47 -7.20 1.56
N VAL A 134 -0.20 -6.55 0.43
CA VAL A 134 -1.16 -5.74 -0.28
C VAL A 134 -1.68 -6.57 -1.45
N GLY A 135 -3.00 -6.75 -1.50
CA GLY A 135 -3.68 -7.58 -2.48
C GLY A 135 -5.08 -7.08 -2.77
N GLU A 136 -5.84 -7.87 -3.53
CA GLU A 136 -7.19 -7.52 -4.00
C GLU A 136 -8.07 -6.78 -2.98
N ARG A 137 -8.14 -7.27 -1.73
CA ARG A 137 -9.11 -6.77 -0.74
C ARG A 137 -8.69 -5.52 0.01
N ASN A 138 -7.39 -5.32 0.24
CA ASN A 138 -6.89 -4.19 1.06
C ASN A 138 -6.16 -3.12 0.23
N HIS A 139 -5.91 -3.34 -1.07
CA HIS A 139 -5.16 -2.41 -1.91
C HIS A 139 -5.81 -1.01 -2.02
N PRO A 140 -7.16 -0.85 -2.20
CA PRO A 140 -7.76 0.49 -2.21
C PRO A 140 -7.57 1.24 -0.89
N LEU A 141 -7.73 0.55 0.25
CA LEU A 141 -7.52 1.13 1.58
C LEU A 141 -6.04 1.44 1.84
N PHE A 142 -5.12 0.64 1.31
CA PHE A 142 -3.69 0.92 1.34
C PHE A 142 -3.36 2.25 0.64
N VAL A 143 -3.92 2.50 -0.55
CA VAL A 143 -3.71 3.77 -1.26
C VAL A 143 -4.37 4.94 -0.52
N ALA A 144 -5.56 4.75 0.04
CA ALA A 144 -6.22 5.74 0.89
C ALA A 144 -5.39 6.07 2.15
N TYR A 145 -4.76 5.06 2.77
CA TYR A 145 -3.81 5.24 3.87
C TYR A 145 -2.63 6.10 3.45
N LEU A 146 -1.99 5.81 2.32
CA LEU A 146 -0.86 6.61 1.84
C LEU A 146 -1.25 8.07 1.61
N ALA A 147 -2.44 8.33 1.07
CA ALA A 147 -2.95 9.69 0.85
C ALA A 147 -3.19 10.42 2.19
N LEU A 148 -3.90 9.80 3.14
CA LEU A 148 -4.16 10.39 4.45
C LEU A 148 -2.86 10.59 5.25
N GLN A 149 -1.96 9.61 5.22
CA GLN A 149 -0.65 9.67 5.85
C GLN A 149 0.18 10.82 5.28
N LEU A 150 0.15 11.05 3.96
CA LEU A 150 0.84 12.17 3.34
C LEU A 150 0.29 13.53 3.84
N VAL A 151 -1.04 13.66 3.97
CA VAL A 151 -1.66 14.89 4.52
C VAL A 151 -1.18 15.15 5.95
N VAL A 152 -1.18 14.12 6.80
CA VAL A 152 -0.69 14.22 8.19
C VAL A 152 0.79 14.59 8.23
N LEU A 153 1.62 13.98 7.38
CA LEU A 153 3.06 14.26 7.32
C LEU A 153 3.34 15.69 6.84
N LEU A 154 2.63 16.19 5.82
CA LEU A 154 2.81 17.54 5.30
C LEU A 154 2.35 18.60 6.30
N TRP A 155 1.19 18.39 6.95
CA TRP A 155 0.74 19.32 7.99
C TRP A 155 1.67 19.27 9.20
N GLY A 156 2.07 18.08 9.65
CA GLY A 156 3.07 17.91 10.71
C GLY A 156 4.40 18.59 10.38
N LEU A 157 4.83 18.57 9.12
CA LEU A 157 6.03 19.25 8.64
C LEU A 157 5.91 20.78 8.75
N CYS A 158 4.78 21.35 8.32
CA CYS A 158 4.48 22.78 8.50
C CYS A 158 4.48 23.19 9.98
N LEU A 159 3.84 22.38 10.83
CA LEU A 159 3.82 22.61 12.28
C LEU A 159 5.22 22.54 12.88
N ALA A 160 6.01 21.53 12.52
CA ALA A 160 7.39 21.40 12.98
C ALA A 160 8.23 22.61 12.56
N TRP A 161 8.10 23.06 11.31
CA TRP A 161 8.78 24.25 10.79
C TRP A 161 8.41 25.52 11.57
N SER A 162 7.13 25.70 11.89
CA SER A 162 6.64 26.90 12.61
C SER A 162 7.31 27.11 13.97
N GLY A 163 7.69 26.03 14.66
CA GLY A 163 8.35 26.10 15.97
C GLY A 163 9.88 26.08 15.91
N LEU A 164 10.50 25.97 14.73
CA LEU A 164 11.95 26.02 14.61
C LEU A 164 12.47 27.44 14.84
N GLN A 165 13.25 27.59 15.90
CA GLN A 165 13.99 28.81 16.21
C GLN A 165 15.43 28.65 15.78
N PHE A 166 16.10 29.69 15.30
CA PHE A 166 17.53 29.64 14.91
C PHE A 166 18.29 30.76 15.63
N PHE A 167 19.10 30.39 16.62
CA PHE A 167 19.80 31.36 17.46
C PHE A 167 21.14 30.81 17.99
N GLN A 168 21.98 31.70 18.51
CA GLN A 168 23.26 31.37 19.16
C GLN A 168 23.17 31.52 20.68
N PRO A 169 23.95 30.77 21.48
CA PRO A 169 24.94 29.77 21.07
C PRO A 169 24.31 28.43 20.66
N TRP A 170 24.97 27.70 19.76
CA TRP A 170 24.50 26.42 19.23
C TRP A 170 24.11 25.38 20.31
N GLY A 171 24.79 25.36 21.46
CA GLY A 171 24.48 24.44 22.56
C GLY A 171 23.11 24.70 23.19
N LEU A 172 22.69 25.97 23.28
CA LEU A 172 21.37 26.33 23.80
C LEU A 172 20.28 26.04 22.75
N TRP A 173 20.57 26.31 21.48
CA TRP A 173 19.70 25.95 20.36
C TRP A 173 19.45 24.44 20.32
N LEU A 174 20.50 23.62 20.38
CA LEU A 174 20.36 22.17 20.33
C LEU A 174 19.53 21.63 21.50
N ARG A 175 19.69 22.19 22.70
CA ARG A 175 18.91 21.78 23.88
C ARG A 175 17.44 22.16 23.80
N SER A 176 17.09 23.28 23.17
CA SER A 176 15.72 23.82 23.12
C SER A 176 14.95 23.42 21.87
N THR A 177 15.60 23.39 20.71
CA THR A 177 14.99 23.15 19.39
C THR A 177 15.47 21.84 18.76
N GLY A 178 16.54 21.22 19.26
CA GLY A 178 17.15 20.05 18.64
C GLY A 178 16.19 18.87 18.45
N LEU A 179 15.33 18.59 19.45
CA LEU A 179 14.33 17.52 19.33
C LEU A 179 13.30 17.84 18.23
N LEU A 180 12.75 19.06 18.20
CA LEU A 180 11.85 19.50 17.13
C LEU A 180 12.53 19.46 15.75
N PHE A 181 13.80 19.85 15.67
CA PHE A 181 14.59 19.77 14.44
C PHE A 181 14.76 18.32 13.97
N THR A 182 15.04 17.38 14.88
CA THR A 182 15.07 15.95 14.50
C THR A 182 13.71 15.44 14.03
N THR A 183 12.62 15.88 14.66
CA THR A 183 11.26 15.57 14.21
C THR A 183 10.96 16.14 12.83
N PHE A 184 11.37 17.38 12.54
CA PHE A 184 11.25 18.00 11.23
C PHE A 184 11.99 17.20 10.14
N LEU A 185 13.21 16.73 10.42
CA LEU A 185 13.98 15.89 9.50
C LEU A 185 13.30 14.53 9.25
N LEU A 186 12.80 13.88 10.31
CA LEU A 186 12.07 12.61 10.20
C LEU A 186 10.79 12.77 9.37
N LEU A 187 10.00 13.81 9.64
CA LEU A 187 8.80 14.15 8.88
C LEU A 187 9.12 14.41 7.41
N SER A 188 10.19 15.15 7.12
CA SER A 188 10.65 15.41 5.74
C SER A 188 10.99 14.12 4.99
N PHE A 189 11.75 13.24 5.63
CA PHE A 189 12.13 11.95 5.05
C PHE A 189 10.91 11.07 4.76
N PHE A 190 10.02 10.89 5.75
CA PHE A 190 8.83 10.07 5.57
C PHE A 190 7.84 10.70 4.59
N ALA A 191 7.68 12.02 4.57
CA ALA A 191 6.84 12.72 3.59
C ALA A 191 7.31 12.44 2.16
N LEU A 192 8.62 12.52 1.90
CA LEU A 192 9.20 12.20 0.60
C LEU A 192 8.96 10.74 0.21
N VAL A 193 9.24 9.79 1.11
CA VAL A 193 9.03 8.36 0.85
C VAL A 193 7.56 8.04 0.56
N VAL A 194 6.64 8.56 1.39
CA VAL A 194 5.19 8.32 1.21
C VAL A 194 4.67 9.00 -0.05
N ALA A 195 5.13 10.20 -0.39
CA ALA A 195 4.76 10.88 -1.62
C ALA A 195 5.17 10.10 -2.87
N LEU A 196 6.42 9.60 -2.91
CA LEU A 196 6.91 8.78 -4.02
C LEU A 196 6.15 7.45 -4.11
N LEU A 197 5.89 6.82 -2.97
CA LEU A 197 5.13 5.57 -2.92
C LEU A 197 3.70 5.79 -3.43
N LEU A 198 3.01 6.83 -2.95
CA LEU A 198 1.67 7.19 -3.40
C LEU A 198 1.64 7.49 -4.91
N ALA A 199 2.57 8.31 -5.40
CA ALA A 199 2.66 8.64 -6.83
C ALA A 199 2.86 7.38 -7.69
N SER A 200 3.73 6.47 -7.26
CA SER A 200 3.98 5.21 -7.95
C SER A 200 2.73 4.30 -7.98
N HIS A 201 2.01 4.18 -6.86
CA HIS A 201 0.78 3.39 -6.81
C HIS A 201 -0.34 4.02 -7.63
N LEU A 202 -0.52 5.35 -7.60
CA LEU A 202 -1.51 6.02 -8.45
C LEU A 202 -1.20 5.81 -9.94
N TYR A 203 0.07 5.87 -10.33
CA TYR A 203 0.50 5.56 -11.69
C TYR A 203 0.21 4.10 -12.09
N LEU A 204 0.46 3.14 -11.20
CA LEU A 204 0.17 1.73 -11.43
C LEU A 204 -1.33 1.43 -11.48
N VAL A 205 -2.12 2.05 -10.59
CA VAL A 205 -3.58 1.95 -10.57
C VAL A 205 -4.17 2.54 -11.85
N ALA A 206 -3.68 3.70 -12.30
CA ALA A 206 -4.12 4.33 -13.55
C ALA A 206 -3.88 3.44 -14.78
N ARG A 207 -2.96 2.47 -14.70
CA ARG A 207 -2.70 1.47 -15.74
C ARG A 207 -3.24 0.09 -15.42
N ASN A 208 -3.97 -0.11 -14.32
CA ASN A 208 -4.41 -1.42 -13.81
C ASN A 208 -3.29 -2.48 -13.74
N THR A 209 -2.10 -2.07 -13.33
CA THR A 209 -0.94 -2.94 -13.14
C THR A 209 -0.65 -3.06 -11.64
N THR A 210 -0.25 -4.24 -11.15
CA THR A 210 0.29 -4.34 -9.78
C THR A 210 1.80 -4.08 -9.77
N THR A 211 2.36 -3.71 -8.62
CA THR A 211 3.81 -3.53 -8.43
C THR A 211 4.60 -4.77 -8.86
N TRP A 212 4.09 -5.95 -8.51
CA TRP A 212 4.70 -7.20 -8.96
C TRP A 212 4.67 -7.37 -10.48
N GLU A 213 3.53 -7.09 -11.12
CA GLU A 213 3.39 -7.18 -12.59
C GLU A 213 4.35 -6.23 -13.30
N PHE A 214 4.49 -5.01 -12.79
CA PHE A 214 5.42 -4.00 -13.32
C PHE A 214 6.88 -4.46 -13.21
N ILE A 215 7.31 -4.91 -12.03
CA ILE A 215 8.71 -5.28 -11.78
C ILE A 215 9.08 -6.63 -12.42
N SER A 216 8.10 -7.55 -12.52
CA SER A 216 8.35 -8.95 -12.88
C SER A 216 7.65 -9.39 -14.16
N SER A 217 7.26 -8.46 -15.04
CA SER A 217 6.56 -8.75 -16.31
C SER A 217 7.20 -9.90 -17.10
N HIS A 218 8.54 -9.87 -17.24
CA HIS A 218 9.34 -10.90 -17.92
C HIS A 218 9.26 -12.30 -17.28
N ARG A 219 8.74 -12.45 -16.06
CA ARG A 219 8.53 -13.75 -15.36
C ARG A 219 7.09 -14.23 -15.39
N ILE A 220 6.17 -13.44 -15.96
CA ILE A 220 4.74 -13.68 -15.90
C ILE A 220 4.28 -14.15 -17.27
N ALA A 221 3.77 -15.38 -17.35
CA ALA A 221 3.40 -16.01 -18.62
C ALA A 221 2.50 -15.13 -19.50
N TYR A 222 1.45 -14.54 -18.92
CA TYR A 222 0.49 -13.69 -19.65
C TYR A 222 0.99 -12.26 -19.96
N LEU A 223 2.16 -11.85 -19.46
CA LEU A 223 2.76 -10.54 -19.78
C LEU A 223 4.04 -10.68 -20.60
N ARG A 224 4.74 -11.82 -20.54
CA ARG A 224 6.04 -12.02 -21.19
C ARG A 224 5.98 -11.84 -22.71
N GLN A 225 4.88 -12.23 -23.33
CA GLN A 225 4.69 -12.19 -24.79
C GLN A 225 3.83 -11.01 -25.27
N ARG A 226 3.29 -10.19 -24.37
CA ARG A 226 2.42 -9.06 -24.73
C ARG A 226 3.19 -7.74 -24.68
N THR A 227 2.94 -6.88 -25.66
CA THR A 227 3.50 -5.52 -25.73
C THR A 227 2.68 -4.54 -24.89
N SER A 228 1.37 -4.75 -24.79
CA SER A 228 0.41 -3.91 -24.07
C SER A 228 -0.09 -4.57 -22.78
N ASN A 229 -0.53 -3.75 -21.82
CA ASN A 229 -1.14 -4.28 -20.60
C ASN A 229 -2.58 -4.75 -20.88
N PRO A 230 -2.87 -6.06 -20.76
CA PRO A 230 -4.20 -6.60 -21.08
C PRO A 230 -5.32 -6.18 -20.12
N PHE A 231 -5.00 -5.55 -18.99
CA PHE A 231 -5.98 -5.12 -18.00
C PHE A 231 -6.30 -3.63 -18.06
N ASP A 232 -5.56 -2.86 -18.87
CA ASP A 232 -5.72 -1.42 -18.96
C ASP A 232 -6.98 -1.06 -19.78
N ARG A 233 -7.89 -0.28 -19.18
CA ARG A 233 -9.11 0.24 -19.82
C ARG A 233 -9.11 1.77 -19.93
N GLY A 234 -7.95 2.40 -19.77
CA GLY A 234 -7.79 3.85 -19.66
C GLY A 234 -7.85 4.36 -18.21
N PRO A 235 -7.19 5.49 -17.91
CA PRO A 235 -6.91 5.91 -16.54
C PRO A 235 -8.16 6.15 -15.70
N THR A 236 -9.18 6.79 -16.27
CA THR A 236 -10.43 7.10 -15.56
C THR A 236 -11.21 5.83 -15.20
N ARG A 237 -11.33 4.88 -16.13
CA ARG A 237 -12.00 3.59 -15.92
C ARG A 237 -11.22 2.72 -14.93
N ASN A 238 -9.90 2.72 -15.01
CA ASN A 238 -9.07 1.94 -14.09
C ASN A 238 -9.14 2.50 -12.65
N LEU A 239 -9.09 3.83 -12.49
CA LEU A 239 -9.24 4.48 -11.18
C LEU A 239 -10.64 4.23 -10.59
N ALA A 240 -11.69 4.37 -11.39
CA ALA A 240 -13.06 4.08 -10.97
C ALA A 240 -13.24 2.60 -10.59
N HIS A 241 -12.61 1.68 -11.32
CA HIS A 241 -12.70 0.24 -11.02
C HIS A 241 -11.97 -0.08 -9.71
N PHE A 242 -10.82 0.56 -9.49
CA PHE A 242 -10.02 0.40 -8.28
C PHE A 242 -10.65 0.96 -7.01
N PHE A 243 -11.17 2.19 -7.04
CA PHE A 243 -11.72 2.82 -5.84
C PHE A 243 -13.22 2.56 -5.63
N CYS A 244 -13.98 2.36 -6.70
CA CYS A 244 -15.44 2.27 -6.64
C CYS A 244 -15.99 0.92 -7.12
N GLY A 245 -15.15 0.03 -7.64
CA GLY A 245 -15.62 -1.23 -8.24
C GLY A 245 -16.42 -1.04 -9.53
N TRP A 246 -16.26 0.10 -10.23
CA TRP A 246 -16.99 0.44 -11.45
C TRP A 246 -16.07 0.63 -12.68
N PRO A 247 -16.37 0.05 -13.85
CA PRO A 247 -17.48 -0.87 -14.12
C PRO A 247 -17.26 -2.19 -13.38
N SER A 248 -18.34 -2.76 -12.83
CA SER A 248 -18.25 -4.01 -12.08
C SER A 248 -17.74 -5.13 -12.99
N GLY A 249 -16.77 -5.88 -12.48
CA GLY A 249 -16.12 -6.94 -13.24
C GLY A 249 -14.95 -7.53 -12.47
N PRO A 250 -14.56 -8.77 -12.81
CA PRO A 250 -13.43 -9.46 -12.19
C PRO A 250 -12.12 -8.73 -12.51
N TRP A 251 -11.10 -8.92 -11.68
CA TRP A 251 -9.76 -8.37 -11.91
C TRP A 251 -8.99 -9.10 -13.01
N GLU A 252 -9.53 -10.24 -13.44
CA GLU A 252 -8.92 -11.21 -14.32
C GLU A 252 -9.38 -11.13 -15.78
N THR A 253 -10.33 -10.27 -16.15
CA THR A 253 -10.73 -10.13 -17.56
C THR A 253 -9.59 -9.55 -18.39
N LEU A 254 -8.99 -10.39 -19.23
CA LEU A 254 -8.05 -10.00 -20.27
C LEU A 254 -8.81 -9.30 -21.40
N SER A 255 -8.27 -8.20 -21.93
CA SER A 255 -8.72 -7.71 -23.23
C SER A 255 -8.45 -8.79 -24.28
N ALA A 256 -9.42 -9.00 -25.17
CA ALA A 256 -9.16 -9.76 -26.40
C ALA A 256 -7.92 -9.17 -27.07
N GLU A 257 -6.99 -10.01 -27.54
CA GLU A 257 -5.98 -9.53 -28.46
C GLU A 257 -6.73 -9.03 -29.69
N GLU A 258 -6.42 -7.81 -30.14
CA GLU A 258 -6.57 -7.52 -31.56
C GLU A 258 -5.58 -8.48 -32.23
N GLU A 259 -6.05 -9.68 -32.61
CA GLU A 259 -5.35 -10.57 -33.52
C GLU A 259 -5.33 -9.89 -34.92
N GLU A 260 -4.71 -8.72 -35.02
CA GLU A 260 -4.30 -8.13 -36.28
C GLU A 260 -2.78 -7.94 -36.21
N GLU A 261 -2.09 -8.39 -37.26
CA GLU A 261 -0.63 -8.37 -37.44
C GLU A 261 0.17 -9.55 -36.84
N GLY A 262 -0.36 -10.77 -37.00
CA GLY A 262 0.45 -12.00 -36.99
C GLY A 262 0.31 -12.86 -38.26
N SER A 263 -0.81 -12.76 -38.97
CA SER A 263 -1.08 -13.59 -40.17
C SER A 263 -0.41 -13.08 -41.46
N SER A 264 0.44 -12.05 -41.41
CA SER A 264 1.08 -11.51 -42.61
C SER A 264 2.59 -11.74 -42.65
N GLN A 265 3.07 -12.92 -42.25
CA GLN A 265 4.40 -13.42 -42.68
C GLN A 265 4.40 -14.95 -42.81
N VAL A 266 3.56 -15.50 -43.68
CA VAL A 266 3.85 -16.76 -44.39
C VAL A 266 3.27 -16.65 -45.79
N VAL A 267 4.09 -16.23 -46.75
CA VAL A 267 3.95 -16.56 -48.17
C VAL A 267 5.04 -17.54 -48.51
#